data_AF-A0A1B0BG88-F1
#
_entry.id   AF-A0A1B0BG88-F1
#
_cell.length_a   1.000
_cell.length_b   1.000
_cell.length_c   1.000
_cell.angle_alpha   90.00
_cell.angle_beta   90.00
_cell.angle_gamma   90.00
#
_symmetry.space_group_name_H-M   'P 1'
#
loop_
_entity.id
_entity.type
_entity.pdbx_description
1 polymer ?
#
loop_
_entity_poly.entity_id
_entity_poly.type
_entity_poly.pdbx_seq_one_letter_code
_entity_poly.pdbx_strand_id
1 'polypeptide(L)'
;MAGKKRVRVSPGILHREFQRRTGHAISTFTLGLPAAPLNASRFGYVWQSELAALRISKDRQIEELRAELAAMRRRQCQEEEVQVAESDFKETLKEVVSKLSAYDKIVRISFDEVSTNKQLIHSRDEEKMTGCGRSSKGKMVEQGSFLVFSAQSLLKPFNVMLSATPCTDHTSDASNQAGRGDLTRCPTCDRDASNKERTKQFFNGVHKFKKADGSTKPILLLYDYPHLLLYDYPHLLQAIKRKLRDDKTISSQHQNHYFDIEIVVIIPSQLLVLSAKDIGDKRDGIKKLIISVVGFAKVTATATATSAFA
;
A
#
# COMPACT_ATOMS: atom_id res chain seq x y z
N MET A 1 -31.85 -46.38 -20.78
CA MET A 1 -32.03 -45.82 -22.13
C MET A 1 -31.74 -44.32 -22.07
N ALA A 2 -30.56 -43.89 -22.54
CA ALA A 2 -30.13 -42.49 -22.48
C ALA A 2 -30.16 -41.87 -23.88
N GLY A 3 -31.07 -40.91 -24.09
CA GLY A 3 -31.26 -40.22 -25.36
C GLY A 3 -30.16 -39.19 -25.64
N LYS A 4 -29.41 -39.39 -26.72
CA LYS A 4 -28.34 -38.52 -27.19
C LYS A 4 -28.93 -37.38 -28.04
N LYS A 5 -29.08 -36.17 -27.47
CA LYS A 5 -29.49 -34.97 -28.22
C LYS A 5 -28.36 -34.50 -29.13
N ARG A 6 -28.59 -34.49 -30.45
CA ARG A 6 -27.72 -33.84 -31.44
C ARG A 6 -28.11 -32.38 -31.58
N VAL A 7 -27.16 -31.48 -31.35
CA VAL A 7 -27.29 -30.04 -31.64
C VAL A 7 -26.80 -29.80 -33.07
N ARG A 8 -27.67 -29.28 -33.94
CA ARG A 8 -27.32 -28.77 -35.27
C ARG A 8 -26.84 -27.33 -35.11
N VAL A 9 -25.60 -27.05 -35.51
CA VAL A 9 -25.07 -25.69 -35.63
C VAL A 9 -25.21 -25.26 -37.09
N SER A 10 -25.97 -24.19 -37.34
CA SER A 10 -26.15 -23.63 -38.68
C SER A 10 -24.90 -22.86 -39.12
N PRO A 11 -24.31 -23.14 -40.30
CA PRO A 11 -23.14 -22.43 -40.80
C PRO A 11 -23.60 -21.12 -41.46
N GLY A 12 -23.80 -20.07 -40.66
CA GLY A 12 -24.34 -18.81 -41.21
C GLY A 12 -23.80 -17.50 -40.63
N ILE A 13 -23.01 -17.52 -39.55
CA ILE A 13 -22.68 -16.28 -38.82
C ILE A 13 -21.23 -15.83 -39.04
N LEU A 14 -20.29 -16.75 -39.29
CA LEU A 14 -18.87 -16.39 -39.43
C LEU A 14 -18.52 -15.68 -40.75
N HIS A 15 -19.35 -15.75 -41.78
CA HIS A 15 -19.03 -15.14 -43.08
C HIS A 15 -19.32 -13.63 -43.14
N ARG A 16 -20.15 -13.10 -42.22
CA ARG A 16 -20.59 -11.69 -42.27
C ARG A 16 -19.64 -10.71 -41.59
N GLU A 17 -18.81 -11.17 -40.64
CA GLU A 17 -17.83 -10.30 -39.96
C GLU A 17 -16.51 -10.16 -40.71
N PHE A 18 -16.12 -11.16 -41.52
CA PHE A 18 -14.89 -11.08 -42.31
C PHE A 18 -14.97 -9.99 -43.41
N GLN A 19 -16.17 -9.71 -43.94
CA GLN A 19 -16.36 -8.71 -45.00
C GLN A 19 -16.30 -7.24 -44.53
N ARG A 20 -16.36 -6.94 -43.22
CA ARG A 20 -16.32 -5.54 -42.75
C ARG A 20 -14.91 -5.00 -42.52
N ARG A 21 -13.90 -5.85 -42.31
CA ARG A 21 -12.56 -5.38 -41.93
C ARG A 21 -11.63 -5.04 -43.08
N THR A 22 -11.92 -5.49 -44.31
CA THR A 22 -11.00 -5.28 -45.44
C THR A 22 -11.31 -4.06 -46.30
N GLY A 23 -12.39 -3.31 -46.04
CA GLY A 23 -12.66 -2.01 -46.69
C GLY A 23 -12.73 -2.05 -48.23
N HIS A 24 -12.76 -3.24 -48.83
CA HIS A 24 -12.88 -3.40 -50.27
C HIS A 24 -14.36 -3.52 -50.61
N ALA A 25 -14.91 -2.42 -51.11
CA ALA A 25 -16.17 -2.46 -51.83
C ALA A 25 -16.00 -3.46 -52.99
N ILE A 26 -16.71 -4.58 -52.93
CA ILE A 26 -16.90 -5.44 -54.10
C ILE A 26 -17.80 -4.63 -55.03
N SER A 27 -17.18 -3.79 -55.85
CA SER A 27 -17.81 -3.24 -57.04
C SER A 27 -18.12 -4.44 -57.93
N THR A 28 -19.40 -4.73 -58.11
CA THR A 28 -19.91 -5.62 -59.16
C THR A 28 -19.52 -5.02 -60.51
N PHE A 29 -18.27 -5.27 -60.93
CA PHE A 29 -17.81 -5.05 -62.28
C PHE A 29 -18.32 -6.22 -63.12
N THR A 30 -19.47 -6.03 -63.75
CA THR A 30 -19.94 -6.86 -64.85
C THR A 30 -19.07 -6.56 -66.07
N LEU A 31 -17.83 -7.07 -66.08
CA LEU A 31 -17.02 -7.11 -67.29
C LEU A 31 -17.48 -8.30 -68.12
N GLY A 32 -18.17 -8.01 -69.23
CA GLY A 32 -18.40 -8.97 -70.30
C GLY A 32 -17.06 -9.41 -70.87
N LEU A 33 -16.53 -10.52 -70.38
CA LEU A 33 -15.35 -11.16 -70.91
C LEU A 33 -15.76 -12.13 -72.02
N PRO A 34 -15.14 -12.07 -73.21
CA PRO A 34 -15.37 -13.04 -74.27
C PRO A 34 -14.87 -14.42 -73.83
N ALA A 35 -15.61 -15.46 -74.24
CA ALA A 35 -15.31 -16.87 -73.99
C ALA A 35 -14.04 -17.30 -74.73
N ALA A 36 -12.88 -16.96 -74.19
CA ALA A 36 -11.61 -17.60 -74.52
C ALA A 36 -11.33 -18.69 -73.47
N PRO A 37 -10.78 -19.87 -73.86
CA PRO A 37 -10.41 -20.91 -72.92
C PRO A 37 -9.30 -20.39 -72.00
N LEU A 38 -9.69 -19.97 -70.80
CA LEU A 38 -8.77 -19.52 -69.77
C LEU A 38 -7.88 -20.69 -69.37
N ASN A 39 -6.58 -20.54 -69.64
CA ASN A 39 -5.52 -21.46 -69.25
C ASN A 39 -5.59 -21.74 -67.73
N ALA A 40 -6.15 -22.89 -67.35
CA ALA A 40 -6.28 -23.35 -65.97
C ALA A 40 -4.94 -23.39 -65.20
N SER A 41 -3.82 -23.46 -65.93
CA SER A 41 -2.47 -23.42 -65.38
C SER A 41 -2.17 -22.09 -64.65
N ARG A 42 -2.66 -20.95 -65.14
CA ARG A 42 -2.29 -19.63 -64.58
C ARG A 42 -2.95 -19.31 -63.23
N PHE A 43 -4.12 -19.88 -62.97
CA PHE A 43 -4.83 -19.72 -61.69
C PHE A 43 -4.20 -20.52 -60.55
N GLY A 44 -3.60 -21.68 -60.84
CA GLY A 44 -2.93 -22.49 -59.82
C GLY A 44 -1.72 -21.80 -59.18
N TYR A 45 -0.92 -21.07 -59.96
CA TYR A 45 0.28 -20.37 -59.48
C TYR A 45 -0.05 -19.18 -58.57
N VAL A 46 -1.11 -18.42 -58.88
CA VAL A 46 -1.52 -17.27 -58.05
C VAL A 46 -1.97 -17.76 -56.68
N TRP A 47 -2.79 -18.80 -56.62
CA TRP A 47 -3.31 -19.34 -55.36
C TRP A 47 -2.21 -19.93 -54.46
N GLN A 48 -1.21 -20.59 -55.06
CA GLN A 48 -0.04 -21.08 -54.31
C GLN A 48 0.82 -19.95 -53.74
N SER A 49 0.99 -18.85 -54.48
CA SER A 49 1.75 -17.69 -54.01
C SER A 49 1.09 -16.97 -52.83
N GLU A 50 -0.25 -16.84 -52.84
CA GLU A 50 -1.01 -16.24 -51.74
C GLU A 50 -0.97 -17.11 -50.47
N LEU A 51 -1.08 -18.43 -50.62
CA LEU A 51 -0.93 -19.37 -49.49
C LEU A 51 0.48 -19.34 -48.89
N ALA A 52 1.52 -19.22 -49.71
CA ALA A 52 2.89 -19.10 -49.24
C ALA A 52 3.08 -17.78 -48.46
N ALA A 53 2.57 -16.65 -48.95
CA ALA A 53 2.61 -15.38 -48.26
C ALA A 53 1.86 -15.41 -46.91
N LEU A 54 0.69 -16.06 -46.87
CA LEU A 54 -0.07 -16.26 -45.64
C LEU A 54 0.68 -17.09 -44.60
N ARG A 55 1.38 -18.15 -45.02
CA ARG A 55 2.21 -18.97 -44.12
C ARG A 55 3.36 -18.16 -43.54
N ILE A 56 4.10 -17.43 -44.37
CA ILE A 56 5.21 -16.56 -43.94
C ILE A 56 4.72 -15.50 -42.93
N SER A 57 3.56 -14.89 -43.20
CA SER A 57 2.95 -13.90 -42.28
C SER A 57 2.59 -14.51 -40.93
N LYS A 58 2.01 -15.71 -40.93
CA LYS A 58 1.64 -16.44 -39.71
C LYS A 58 2.87 -16.87 -38.90
N ASP A 59 3.89 -17.38 -39.57
CA ASP A 59 5.12 -17.81 -38.90
C ASP A 59 5.85 -16.63 -38.24
N ARG A 60 5.84 -15.45 -38.89
CA ARG A 60 6.35 -14.21 -38.30
C ARG A 60 5.60 -13.82 -37.03
N GLN A 61 4.28 -13.88 -37.01
CA GLN A 61 3.49 -13.59 -35.81
C GLN A 61 3.75 -14.59 -34.68
N ILE A 62 3.94 -15.86 -35.02
CA ILE A 62 4.26 -16.90 -34.03
C ILE A 62 5.63 -16.62 -33.39
N GLU A 63 6.64 -16.26 -34.18
CA GLU A 63 7.97 -15.93 -33.65
C GLU A 63 7.96 -14.64 -32.80
N GLU A 64 7.19 -13.63 -33.20
CA GLU A 64 7.02 -12.41 -32.40
C GLU A 64 6.40 -12.69 -31.03
N LEU A 65 5.32 -13.49 -30.99
CA LEU A 65 4.69 -13.91 -29.73
C LEU A 65 5.60 -14.80 -28.87
N ARG A 66 6.42 -15.65 -29.48
CA ARG A 66 7.42 -16.47 -28.77
C ARG A 66 8.51 -15.61 -28.16
N ALA A 67 9.00 -14.61 -28.88
CA ALA A 67 9.98 -13.66 -28.38
C ALA A 67 9.41 -12.83 -27.22
N GLU A 68 8.15 -12.38 -27.32
CA GLU A 68 7.48 -11.65 -26.24
C GLU A 68 7.26 -12.52 -25.00
N LEU A 69 6.84 -13.78 -25.16
CA LEU A 69 6.75 -14.74 -24.06
C LEU A 69 8.12 -15.02 -23.41
N ALA A 70 9.18 -15.15 -24.21
CA ALA A 70 10.52 -15.34 -23.69
C ALA A 70 11.02 -14.10 -22.92
N ALA A 71 10.71 -12.89 -23.40
CA ALA A 71 11.02 -11.65 -22.71
C ALA A 71 10.26 -11.52 -21.38
N MET A 72 8.97 -11.89 -21.34
CA MET A 72 8.18 -11.92 -20.11
C MET A 72 8.75 -12.91 -19.09
N ARG A 73 9.17 -14.11 -19.53
CA ARG A 73 9.79 -15.11 -18.65
C ARG A 73 11.13 -14.63 -18.06
N ARG A 74 11.96 -13.95 -18.86
CA ARG A 74 13.22 -13.37 -18.35
C ARG A 74 12.98 -12.32 -17.27
N ARG A 75 11.93 -11.49 -17.42
CA ARG A 75 11.54 -10.51 -16.39
C ARG A 75 11.06 -11.20 -15.11
N GLN A 76 10.30 -12.29 -15.22
CA GLN A 76 9.87 -13.06 -14.06
C GLN A 76 11.05 -13.68 -13.29
N CYS A 77 12.07 -14.20 -13.99
CA CYS A 77 13.26 -14.76 -13.31
C CYS A 77 14.04 -13.70 -12.52
N GLN A 78 14.06 -12.44 -12.95
CA GLN A 78 14.70 -11.34 -12.19
C GLN A 78 13.89 -10.96 -10.95
N GLU A 79 12.55 -11.01 -11.02
CA GLU A 79 11.69 -10.81 -9.85
C GLU A 79 11.87 -11.92 -8.79
N GLU A 80 12.21 -13.15 -9.21
CA GLU A 80 12.51 -14.25 -8.30
C GLU A 80 13.85 -14.07 -7.57
N GLU A 81 14.90 -13.52 -8.21
CA GLU A 81 16.17 -13.20 -7.51
C GLU A 81 16.00 -12.18 -6.37
N VAL A 82 15.12 -11.20 -6.55
CA VAL A 82 14.79 -10.24 -5.48
C VAL A 82 14.08 -10.92 -4.30
N GLN A 83 13.29 -11.97 -4.57
CA GLN A 83 12.65 -12.76 -3.49
C GLN A 83 13.65 -13.59 -2.69
N VAL A 84 14.76 -14.03 -3.31
CA VAL A 84 15.84 -14.75 -2.59
C VAL A 84 16.54 -13.82 -1.58
N ALA A 85 16.75 -12.55 -1.92
CA ALA A 85 17.30 -11.58 -0.95
C ALA A 85 16.33 -11.27 0.21
N GLU A 86 15.01 -11.27 -0.05
CA GLU A 86 13.99 -11.09 0.99
C GLU A 86 13.90 -12.30 1.95
N SER A 87 14.25 -13.51 1.49
CA SER A 87 14.22 -14.69 2.37
C SER A 87 15.27 -14.64 3.47
N ASP A 88 16.49 -14.21 3.16
CA ASP A 88 17.60 -14.15 4.12
C ASP A 88 17.32 -13.15 5.24
N PHE A 89 16.73 -12.00 4.90
CA PHE A 89 16.30 -11.00 5.89
C PHE A 89 15.20 -11.57 6.81
N LYS A 90 14.24 -12.31 6.25
CA LYS A 90 13.14 -12.91 7.00
C LYS A 90 13.63 -13.98 7.98
N GLU A 91 14.62 -14.76 7.60
CA GLU A 91 15.24 -15.76 8.48
C GLU A 91 16.02 -15.10 9.62
N THR A 92 16.82 -14.08 9.30
CA THR A 92 17.55 -13.28 10.31
C THR A 92 16.56 -12.65 11.31
N LEU A 93 15.46 -12.07 10.82
CA LEU A 93 14.44 -11.47 11.68
C LEU A 93 13.75 -12.52 12.57
N LYS A 94 13.46 -13.71 12.03
CA LYS A 94 12.91 -14.82 12.83
C LYS A 94 13.87 -15.23 13.94
N GLU A 95 15.17 -15.29 13.68
CA GLU A 95 16.18 -15.62 14.68
C GLU A 95 16.27 -14.53 15.76
N VAL A 96 16.24 -13.26 15.39
CA VAL A 96 16.21 -12.15 16.36
C VAL A 96 14.95 -12.25 17.22
N VAL A 97 13.78 -12.47 16.62
CA VAL A 97 12.50 -12.61 17.33
C VAL A 97 12.48 -13.85 18.22
N SER A 98 13.14 -14.95 17.84
CA SER A 98 13.20 -16.16 18.67
C SER A 98 14.00 -15.92 19.96
N LYS A 99 15.05 -15.10 19.89
CA LYS A 99 15.88 -14.68 21.04
C LYS A 99 15.20 -13.67 21.97
N LEU A 100 14.10 -13.03 21.53
CA LEU A 100 13.34 -12.11 22.38
C LEU A 100 12.61 -12.85 23.50
N SER A 101 12.63 -12.27 24.70
CA SER A 101 11.81 -12.76 25.82
C SER A 101 10.31 -12.64 25.50
N ALA A 102 9.46 -13.38 26.22
CA ALA A 102 8.01 -13.28 26.06
C ALA A 102 7.49 -11.85 26.28
N TYR A 103 8.14 -11.10 27.17
CA TYR A 103 7.85 -9.70 27.47
C TYR A 103 8.29 -8.78 26.33
N ASP A 104 9.48 -8.98 25.76
CA ASP A 104 9.99 -8.17 24.64
C ASP A 104 9.16 -8.36 23.36
N LYS A 105 8.44 -9.47 23.25
CA LYS A 105 7.49 -9.79 22.16
C LYS A 105 6.17 -9.02 22.28
N ILE A 106 5.95 -8.26 23.35
CA ILE A 106 4.81 -7.36 23.49
C ILE A 106 5.13 -6.07 22.74
N VAL A 107 4.54 -5.94 21.56
CA VAL A 107 4.80 -4.80 20.66
C VAL A 107 3.51 -4.03 20.37
N ARG A 108 3.65 -2.71 20.34
CA ARG A 108 2.70 -1.81 19.71
C ARG A 108 2.96 -1.83 18.22
N ILE A 109 1.92 -2.05 17.41
CA ILE A 109 2.04 -1.88 15.97
C ILE A 109 1.41 -0.54 15.63
N SER A 110 2.22 0.42 15.19
CA SER A 110 1.72 1.65 14.61
C SER A 110 1.56 1.48 13.10
N PHE A 111 0.50 2.05 12.55
CA PHE A 111 0.40 2.24 11.11
C PHE A 111 -0.07 3.65 10.79
N ASP A 112 0.50 4.20 9.73
CA ASP A 112 0.21 5.56 9.29
C ASP A 112 0.35 5.68 7.77
N GLU A 113 -0.35 6.65 7.20
CA GLU A 113 -0.30 6.95 5.77
C GLU A 113 0.58 8.17 5.52
N VAL A 114 1.78 7.92 5.00
CA VAL A 114 2.75 8.97 4.71
C VAL A 114 2.53 9.47 3.29
N SER A 115 2.12 10.72 3.13
CA SER A 115 1.97 11.36 1.83
C SER A 115 3.33 11.56 1.15
N THR A 116 3.40 11.28 -0.15
CA THR A 116 4.60 11.54 -0.95
C THR A 116 4.50 12.93 -1.60
N ASN A 117 5.63 13.40 -2.14
CA ASN A 117 5.67 14.59 -3.00
C ASN A 117 5.14 14.33 -4.42
N LYS A 118 4.64 13.10 -4.71
CA LYS A 118 4.19 12.65 -6.03
C LYS A 118 5.23 12.76 -7.14
N GLN A 119 6.51 12.90 -6.80
CA GLN A 119 7.56 12.97 -7.80
C GLN A 119 7.89 11.58 -8.33
N LEU A 120 7.99 11.52 -9.66
CA LEU A 120 8.42 10.34 -10.38
C LEU A 120 9.94 10.33 -10.45
N ILE A 121 10.57 9.34 -9.80
CA ILE A 121 12.02 9.23 -9.76
C ILE A 121 12.44 8.03 -10.60
N HIS A 122 13.18 8.29 -11.69
CA HIS A 122 13.80 7.26 -12.50
C HIS A 122 15.16 6.87 -11.90
N SER A 123 15.26 5.66 -11.35
CA SER A 123 16.54 5.07 -10.97
C SER A 123 17.17 4.43 -12.21
N ARG A 124 18.32 4.95 -12.65
CA ARG A 124 19.04 4.41 -13.82
C ARG A 124 19.69 3.07 -13.50
N ASP A 125 20.14 2.86 -12.27
CA ASP A 125 20.85 1.66 -11.86
C ASP A 125 19.92 0.43 -11.80
N GLU A 126 18.67 0.65 -11.39
CA GLU A 126 17.63 -0.39 -11.37
C GLU A 126 16.78 -0.41 -12.66
N GLU A 127 17.02 0.52 -13.59
CA GLU A 127 16.17 0.79 -14.76
C GLU A 127 14.67 0.88 -14.39
N LYS A 128 14.40 1.50 -13.23
CA LYS A 128 13.08 1.44 -12.58
C LYS A 128 12.54 2.83 -12.28
N MET A 129 11.27 3.03 -12.63
CA MET A 129 10.49 4.20 -12.24
C MET A 129 9.86 3.97 -10.86
N THR A 130 10.22 4.82 -9.91
CA THR A 130 9.66 4.84 -8.55
C THR A 130 8.71 6.03 -8.39
N GLY A 131 7.71 5.91 -7.50
CA GLY A 131 6.67 6.92 -7.31
C GLY A 131 5.43 6.75 -8.20
N CYS A 132 5.37 5.71 -9.04
CA CYS A 132 4.17 5.33 -9.79
C CYS A 132 3.79 3.86 -9.56
N GLY A 133 2.49 3.59 -9.46
CA GLY A 133 1.92 2.24 -9.36
C GLY A 133 0.95 1.98 -10.51
N ARG A 134 0.70 0.70 -10.80
CA ARG A 134 -0.40 0.32 -11.69
C ARG A 134 -1.69 0.25 -10.90
N SER A 135 -2.69 1.02 -11.34
CA SER A 135 -4.07 0.87 -10.87
C SER A 135 -4.64 -0.51 -11.24
N SER A 136 -5.75 -0.89 -10.61
CA SER A 136 -6.54 -2.08 -10.98
C SER A 136 -6.96 -2.12 -12.45
N LYS A 137 -7.01 -0.97 -13.13
CA LYS A 137 -7.32 -0.82 -14.56
C LYS A 137 -6.08 -0.89 -15.47
N GLY A 138 -4.90 -1.20 -14.91
CA GLY A 138 -3.63 -1.26 -15.63
C GLY A 138 -3.02 0.09 -16.00
N LYS A 139 -3.68 1.21 -15.68
CA LYS A 139 -3.13 2.56 -15.91
C LYS A 139 -2.04 2.86 -14.88
N MET A 140 -0.94 3.48 -15.32
CA MET A 140 0.03 4.08 -14.40
C MET A 140 -0.62 5.26 -13.68
N VAL A 141 -0.53 5.26 -12.36
CA VAL A 141 -1.03 6.31 -11.48
C VAL A 141 0.09 6.70 -10.52
N GLU A 142 0.20 7.99 -10.22
CA GLU A 142 1.13 8.49 -9.22
C GLU A 142 0.79 7.92 -7.85
N GLN A 143 1.81 7.46 -7.12
CA GLN A 143 1.65 6.99 -5.75
C GLN A 143 1.56 8.21 -4.84
N GLY A 144 0.34 8.55 -4.40
CA GLY A 144 0.10 9.70 -3.54
C GLY A 144 0.59 9.51 -2.10
N SER A 145 0.67 8.27 -1.64
CA SER A 145 1.01 7.94 -0.25
C SER A 145 1.55 6.52 -0.10
N PHE A 146 2.19 6.26 1.03
CA PHE A 146 2.60 4.94 1.50
C PHE A 146 1.93 4.62 2.82
N LEU A 147 1.35 3.42 2.93
CA LEU A 147 0.96 2.86 4.21
C LEU A 147 2.18 2.22 4.87
N VAL A 148 2.63 2.82 5.95
CA VAL A 148 3.79 2.36 6.72
C VAL A 148 3.30 1.65 7.96
N PHE A 149 3.84 0.47 8.21
CA PHE A 149 3.67 -0.26 9.46
C PHE A 149 4.99 -0.28 10.21
N SER A 150 4.93 -0.04 11.52
CA SER A 150 6.06 -0.16 12.41
C SER A 150 5.69 -0.91 13.67
N ALA A 151 6.65 -1.66 14.22
CA ALA A 151 6.54 -2.28 15.52
C ALA A 151 7.44 -1.54 16.48
N GLN A 152 6.88 -1.20 17.64
CA GLN A 152 7.60 -0.64 18.76
C GLN A 152 7.43 -1.57 19.96
N SER A 153 8.53 -1.99 20.58
CA SER A 153 8.41 -2.70 21.85
C SER A 153 7.95 -1.76 22.95
N LEU A 154 7.04 -2.23 23.80
CA LEU A 154 6.56 -1.46 24.95
C LEU A 154 7.57 -1.43 26.11
N LEU A 155 8.52 -2.36 26.12
CA LEU A 155 9.45 -2.57 27.23
C LEU A 155 10.90 -2.23 26.87
N LYS A 156 11.25 -2.33 25.59
CA LYS A 156 12.57 -1.96 25.09
C LYS A 156 12.46 -0.83 24.08
N PRO A 157 13.43 0.10 24.05
CA PRO A 157 13.45 1.21 23.11
C PRO A 157 13.97 0.73 21.74
N PHE A 158 13.24 -0.18 21.10
CA PHE A 158 13.48 -0.51 19.69
C PHE A 158 12.22 -0.29 18.87
N ASN A 159 12.43 0.28 17.69
CA ASN A 159 11.42 0.53 16.67
C ASN A 159 11.89 -0.13 15.38
N VAL A 160 11.03 -0.90 14.74
CA VAL A 160 11.33 -1.56 13.48
C VAL A 160 10.22 -1.24 12.50
N MET A 161 10.58 -0.78 11.30
CA MET A 161 9.63 -0.67 10.20
C MET A 161 9.33 -2.08 9.68
N LEU A 162 8.06 -2.49 9.73
CA LEU A 162 7.61 -3.81 9.30
C LEU A 162 7.36 -3.86 7.80
N SER A 163 6.72 -2.83 7.26
CA SER A 163 6.44 -2.70 5.84
C SER A 163 6.14 -1.26 5.46
N ALA A 164 6.37 -0.93 4.20
CA ALA A 164 5.94 0.31 3.56
C ALA A 164 5.33 -0.06 2.22
N THR A 165 4.01 -0.04 2.14
CA THR A 165 3.28 -0.44 0.93
C THR A 165 2.73 0.80 0.24
N PRO A 166 3.01 1.01 -1.06
CA PRO A 166 2.42 2.13 -1.78
C PRO A 166 0.90 1.99 -1.81
N CYS A 167 0.19 3.08 -1.50
CA CYS A 167 -1.25 3.16 -1.62
C CYS A 167 -1.60 3.72 -3.00
N THR A 168 -2.07 2.85 -3.90
CA THR A 168 -2.58 3.28 -5.20
C THR A 168 -4.06 3.63 -5.16
N ASP A 169 -4.81 3.01 -4.24
CA ASP A 169 -6.24 3.25 -4.04
C ASP A 169 -6.59 3.04 -2.55
N HIS A 170 -7.43 3.92 -1.97
CA HIS A 170 -7.90 3.81 -0.58
C HIS A 170 -8.82 2.59 -0.32
N THR A 171 -9.12 1.80 -1.36
CA THR A 171 -10.01 0.64 -1.29
C THR A 171 -9.28 -0.68 -1.02
N SER A 172 -7.95 -0.69 -0.86
CA SER A 172 -7.20 -1.93 -0.66
C SER A 172 -7.36 -2.51 0.76
N ASP A 173 -7.53 -3.84 0.85
CA ASP A 173 -7.73 -4.64 2.06
C ASP A 173 -6.49 -4.73 2.97
N ALA A 174 -5.92 -3.59 3.35
CA ALA A 174 -4.77 -3.50 4.25
C ALA A 174 -5.04 -4.09 5.66
N SER A 175 -6.32 -4.29 6.02
CA SER A 175 -6.73 -4.90 7.29
C SER A 175 -6.16 -6.31 7.50
N ASN A 176 -5.89 -7.05 6.41
CA ASN A 176 -5.41 -8.43 6.46
C ASN A 176 -3.94 -8.56 6.89
N GLN A 177 -3.12 -7.51 6.75
CA GLN A 177 -1.69 -7.57 7.11
C GLN A 177 -1.46 -7.45 8.62
N ALA A 178 -2.26 -6.66 9.33
CA ALA A 178 -2.10 -6.45 10.78
C ALA A 178 -2.30 -7.75 11.60
N GLY A 179 -3.06 -8.72 11.08
CA GLY A 179 -3.40 -9.97 11.77
C GLY A 179 -2.40 -11.12 11.61
N ARG A 180 -1.38 -11.02 10.73
CA ARG A 180 -0.48 -12.15 10.46
C ARG A 180 0.73 -12.19 11.41
N GLY A 181 0.69 -13.03 12.45
CA GLY A 181 1.86 -13.47 13.24
C GLY A 181 1.63 -13.57 14.76
N ASP A 182 2.49 -14.34 15.44
CA ASP A 182 2.33 -14.77 16.85
C ASP A 182 2.55 -13.69 17.92
N LEU A 183 2.86 -12.45 17.53
CA LEU A 183 3.10 -11.37 18.49
C LEU A 183 1.79 -10.88 19.11
N THR A 184 1.83 -10.55 20.41
CA THR A 184 0.72 -9.84 21.06
C THR A 184 0.77 -8.39 20.59
N ARG A 185 -0.23 -8.00 19.78
CA ARG A 185 -0.23 -6.74 19.05
C ARG A 185 -1.31 -5.82 19.57
N CYS A 186 -0.97 -4.57 19.74
CA CYS A 186 -1.92 -3.48 19.94
C CYS A 186 -1.78 -2.52 18.74
N PRO A 187 -2.63 -2.65 17.70
CA PRO A 187 -2.62 -1.69 16.60
C PRO A 187 -2.91 -0.29 17.13
N THR A 188 -2.12 0.68 16.69
CA THR A 188 -2.27 2.11 16.99
C THR A 188 -2.31 2.87 15.67
N CYS A 189 -3.27 3.76 15.51
CA CYS A 189 -3.39 4.61 14.33
C CYS A 189 -4.02 5.95 14.67
N ASP A 190 -3.94 6.86 13.70
CA ASP A 190 -4.68 8.11 13.78
C ASP A 190 -6.17 7.87 13.56
N ARG A 191 -6.99 8.83 14.00
CA ARG A 191 -8.46 8.79 13.88
C ARG A 191 -8.97 9.47 12.60
N ASP A 192 -8.14 9.47 11.57
CA ASP A 192 -8.48 10.08 10.29
C ASP A 192 -9.55 9.26 9.54
N ALA A 193 -10.14 9.88 8.51
CA ALA A 193 -11.16 9.23 7.69
C ALA A 193 -10.61 8.00 6.95
N SER A 194 -9.33 8.04 6.55
CA SER A 194 -8.58 6.96 5.89
C SER A 194 -8.54 5.70 6.74
N ASN A 195 -8.19 5.84 8.02
CA ASN A 195 -8.07 4.71 8.94
C ASN A 195 -9.43 4.25 9.46
N LYS A 196 -10.48 5.08 9.37
CA LYS A 196 -11.84 4.66 9.75
C LYS A 196 -12.31 3.43 8.98
N GLU A 197 -12.02 3.35 7.68
CA GLU A 197 -12.35 2.17 6.87
C GLU A 197 -11.59 0.94 7.34
N ARG A 198 -10.28 1.09 7.55
CA ARG A 198 -9.37 0.01 7.98
C ARG A 198 -9.68 -0.51 9.39
N THR A 199 -10.27 0.34 10.23
CA THR A 199 -10.62 0.02 11.62
C THR A 199 -12.06 -0.45 11.82
N LYS A 200 -12.88 -0.56 10.75
CA LYS A 200 -14.26 -1.06 10.84
C LYS A 200 -14.39 -2.45 11.47
N GLN A 201 -13.36 -3.27 11.36
CA GLN A 201 -13.33 -4.60 11.96
C GLN A 201 -13.20 -4.61 13.49
N PHE A 202 -12.91 -3.46 14.11
CA PHE A 202 -12.81 -3.29 15.56
C PHE A 202 -14.15 -2.77 16.10
N PHE A 203 -14.96 -3.67 16.66
CA PHE A 203 -16.21 -3.30 17.31
C PHE A 203 -15.91 -2.77 18.71
N ASN A 204 -16.28 -1.51 18.99
CA ASN A 204 -15.93 -0.81 20.24
C ASN A 204 -14.41 -0.84 20.55
N GLY A 205 -13.57 -0.73 19.51
CA GLY A 205 -12.12 -0.78 19.65
C GLY A 205 -11.55 -2.19 19.88
N VAL A 206 -12.37 -3.24 19.79
CA VAL A 206 -11.94 -4.63 19.99
C VAL A 206 -12.18 -5.46 18.74
N HIS A 207 -11.15 -6.16 18.28
CA HIS A 207 -11.24 -7.16 17.21
C HIS A 207 -10.95 -8.56 17.76
N LYS A 208 -11.81 -9.53 17.48
CA LYS A 208 -11.61 -10.92 17.91
C LYS A 208 -10.84 -11.67 16.84
N PHE A 209 -9.55 -11.88 17.06
CA PHE A 209 -8.70 -12.62 16.15
C PHE A 209 -8.81 -14.13 16.43
N LYS A 210 -9.15 -14.91 15.41
CA LYS A 210 -9.20 -16.37 15.50
C LYS A 210 -7.86 -16.96 15.04
N LYS A 211 -7.21 -17.70 15.93
CA LYS A 211 -5.95 -18.39 15.64
C LYS A 211 -6.20 -19.68 14.84
N ALA A 212 -5.11 -20.27 14.33
CA ALA A 212 -5.14 -21.54 13.60
C ALA A 212 -5.65 -22.72 14.46
N ASP A 213 -5.42 -22.69 15.78
CA ASP A 213 -5.94 -23.67 16.74
C ASP A 213 -7.44 -23.49 17.05
N GLY A 214 -8.10 -22.50 16.43
CA GLY A 214 -9.51 -22.16 16.67
C GLY A 214 -9.76 -21.26 17.88
N SER A 215 -8.77 -21.02 18.73
CA SER A 215 -8.89 -20.10 19.87
C SER A 215 -9.09 -18.66 19.39
N THR A 216 -9.76 -17.86 20.21
CA THR A 216 -9.97 -16.43 19.91
C THR A 216 -9.22 -15.57 20.92
N LYS A 217 -8.53 -14.53 20.41
CA LYS A 217 -7.81 -13.56 21.22
C LYS A 217 -8.33 -12.16 20.90
N PRO A 218 -8.69 -11.34 21.90
CA PRO A 218 -9.03 -9.96 21.66
C PRO A 218 -7.78 -9.16 21.30
N ILE A 219 -7.89 -8.32 20.27
CA ILE A 219 -6.93 -7.33 19.85
C ILE A 219 -7.56 -5.96 20.11
N LEU A 220 -6.89 -5.11 20.88
CA LEU A 220 -7.33 -3.76 21.21
C LEU A 220 -6.75 -2.77 20.20
N LEU A 221 -7.61 -1.95 19.60
CA LEU A 221 -7.22 -0.79 18.81
C LEU A 221 -7.01 0.39 19.75
N LEU A 222 -5.83 1.01 19.66
CA LEU A 222 -5.54 2.28 20.30
C LEU A 222 -5.52 3.37 19.23
N TYR A 223 -5.90 4.57 19.63
CA TYR A 223 -5.72 5.75 18.79
C TYR A 223 -4.51 6.53 19.28
N ASP A 224 -3.83 7.21 18.35
CA ASP A 224 -2.73 8.08 18.74
C ASP A 224 -3.28 9.27 19.54
N TYR A 225 -2.94 9.29 20.82
CA TYR A 225 -3.53 10.20 21.80
C TYR A 225 -3.23 11.68 21.53
N PRO A 226 -2.02 12.08 21.07
CA PRO A 226 -1.75 13.45 20.67
C PRO A 226 -2.72 13.94 19.59
N HIS A 227 -3.05 13.10 18.61
CA HIS A 227 -4.03 13.46 17.58
C HIS A 227 -5.42 13.66 18.18
N LEU A 228 -5.85 12.80 19.11
CA LEU A 228 -7.13 12.99 19.83
C LEU A 228 -7.16 14.32 20.59
N LEU A 229 -6.10 14.65 21.32
CA LEU A 229 -6.00 15.91 22.05
C LEU A 229 -6.11 17.12 21.10
N LEU A 230 -5.43 17.05 19.95
CA LEU A 230 -5.43 18.14 18.98
C LEU A 230 -6.78 18.33 18.28
N TYR A 231 -7.47 17.23 17.97
CA TYR A 231 -8.78 17.27 17.30
C TYR A 231 -9.93 17.60 18.24
N ASP A 232 -10.00 16.92 19.39
CA ASP A 232 -11.14 17.04 20.32
C ASP A 232 -11.02 18.28 21.21
N TYR A 233 -9.82 18.85 21.38
CA TYR A 233 -9.57 20.04 22.19
C TYR A 233 -8.91 21.17 21.39
N PRO A 234 -9.61 21.76 20.41
CA PRO A 234 -9.05 22.85 19.58
C PRO A 234 -8.69 24.08 20.42
N HIS A 235 -9.34 24.29 21.56
CA HIS A 235 -9.02 25.35 22.52
C HIS A 235 -7.68 25.10 23.23
N LEU A 236 -7.32 23.84 23.53
CA LEU A 236 -6.02 23.48 24.09
C LEU A 236 -4.91 23.77 23.07
N LEU A 237 -5.14 23.38 21.81
CA LEU A 237 -4.22 23.71 20.72
C LEU A 237 -4.06 25.22 20.54
N GLN A 238 -5.16 25.99 20.61
CA GLN A 238 -5.08 27.45 20.57
C GLN A 238 -4.32 28.03 21.77
N ALA A 239 -4.51 27.49 22.98
CA ALA A 239 -3.79 27.92 24.18
C ALA A 239 -2.29 27.65 24.06
N ILE A 240 -1.90 26.46 23.59
CA ILE A 240 -0.50 26.11 23.31
C ILE A 240 0.09 27.06 22.26
N LYS A 241 -0.64 27.33 21.17
CA LYS A 241 -0.22 28.28 20.12
C LYS A 241 -0.13 29.74 20.60
N ARG A 242 -0.96 30.15 21.57
CA ARG A 242 -0.90 31.48 22.19
C ARG A 242 0.33 31.57 23.09
N LYS A 243 0.52 30.61 23.99
CA LYS A 243 1.70 30.56 24.88
C LYS A 243 3.02 30.53 24.12
N LEU A 244 3.11 29.70 23.06
CA LEU A 244 4.26 29.68 22.14
C LEU A 244 4.52 31.00 21.41
N ARG A 245 3.49 31.83 21.19
CA ARG A 245 3.63 33.18 20.61
C ARG A 245 4.09 34.17 21.67
N ASP A 246 3.50 34.10 22.87
CA ASP A 246 3.80 35.00 23.97
C ASP A 246 5.26 34.84 24.42
N ASP A 247 5.76 33.60 24.51
CA ASP A 247 7.16 33.30 24.84
C ASP A 247 8.15 33.78 23.74
N LYS A 248 7.71 33.80 22.47
CA LYS A 248 8.52 34.37 21.36
C LYS A 248 8.70 35.88 21.48
N THR A 249 7.76 36.59 22.10
CA THR A 249 7.89 38.03 22.38
C THR A 249 8.99 38.30 23.40
N ILE A 250 9.19 37.38 24.36
CA ILE A 250 10.21 37.47 25.41
C ILE A 250 11.60 37.12 24.84
N SER A 251 11.67 36.22 23.86
CA SER A 251 12.93 35.79 23.21
C SER A 251 13.59 36.85 22.32
N SER A 252 12.89 37.90 21.89
CA SER A 252 13.49 38.92 21.02
C SER A 252 14.56 39.79 21.71
N GLN A 253 14.68 39.70 23.05
CA GLN A 253 15.70 40.40 23.83
C GLN A 253 16.92 39.55 24.22
N HIS A 254 16.89 38.22 24.04
CA HIS A 254 18.03 37.35 24.33
C HIS A 254 18.36 36.45 23.14
N GLN A 255 19.50 36.73 22.50
CA GLN A 255 20.04 35.91 21.42
C GLN A 255 20.43 34.50 21.93
N ASN A 256 19.99 33.47 21.20
CA ASN A 256 20.52 32.10 21.20
C ASN A 256 20.26 31.18 22.41
N HIS A 257 19.08 31.23 23.04
CA HIS A 257 18.64 30.14 23.91
C HIS A 257 17.61 29.23 23.24
N TYR A 258 17.93 27.93 23.22
CA TYR A 258 17.01 26.84 22.87
C TYR A 258 15.87 26.79 23.90
N PHE A 259 14.63 26.68 23.45
CA PHE A 259 13.47 26.48 24.33
C PHE A 259 13.02 25.02 24.23
N ASP A 260 13.07 24.31 25.35
CA ASP A 260 12.32 23.07 25.55
C ASP A 260 11.05 23.43 26.34
N ILE A 261 9.89 23.16 25.75
CA ILE A 261 8.61 23.32 26.47
C ILE A 261 8.11 21.94 26.84
N GLU A 262 8.10 21.66 28.14
CA GLU A 262 7.43 20.50 28.70
C GLU A 262 5.96 20.82 28.95
N ILE A 263 5.08 20.13 28.24
CA ILE A 263 3.64 20.15 28.45
C ILE A 263 3.27 18.86 29.17
N VAL A 264 2.98 18.97 30.47
CA VAL A 264 2.48 17.85 31.27
C VAL A 264 0.97 17.80 31.12
N VAL A 265 0.46 16.77 30.42
CA VAL A 265 -0.97 16.51 30.29
C VAL A 265 -1.36 15.46 31.32
N ILE A 266 -2.14 15.86 32.33
CA ILE A 266 -2.66 14.95 33.35
C ILE A 266 -4.01 14.41 32.87
N ILE A 267 -4.06 13.12 32.60
CA ILE A 267 -5.29 12.39 32.25
C ILE A 267 -5.67 11.56 33.49
N PRO A 268 -6.95 11.44 33.87
CA PRO A 268 -7.32 10.56 34.98
C PRO A 268 -6.76 9.16 34.72
N SER A 269 -5.89 8.66 35.61
CA SER A 269 -5.13 7.39 35.60
C SER A 269 -3.79 7.30 34.84
N GLN A 270 -3.35 8.31 34.07
CA GLN A 270 -2.03 8.30 33.41
C GLN A 270 -1.41 9.70 33.34
N LEU A 271 -0.10 9.78 33.61
CA LEU A 271 0.68 10.98 33.36
C LEU A 271 1.29 10.89 31.95
N LEU A 272 0.89 11.82 31.07
CA LEU A 272 1.48 11.98 29.75
C LEU A 272 2.39 13.21 29.76
N VAL A 273 3.69 12.99 29.58
CA VAL A 273 4.65 14.09 29.42
C VAL A 273 4.92 14.30 27.95
N LEU A 274 4.52 15.46 27.42
CA LEU A 274 4.82 15.89 26.07
C LEU A 274 5.98 16.88 26.12
N SER A 275 7.04 16.64 25.35
CA SER A 275 8.09 17.63 25.11
C SER A 275 7.91 18.20 23.71
N ALA A 276 7.88 19.53 23.60
CA ALA A 276 7.78 20.23 22.34
C ALA A 276 9.09 20.99 22.07
N LYS A 277 9.72 20.71 20.92
CA LYS A 277 10.97 21.32 20.49
C LYS A 277 10.77 22.08 19.18
N ASP A 278 11.11 23.37 19.17
CA ASP A 278 11.16 24.19 17.95
C ASP A 278 12.56 24.05 17.34
N ILE A 279 12.66 23.47 16.14
CA ILE A 279 13.96 23.19 15.50
C ILE A 279 14.42 24.35 14.60
N GLY A 280 13.59 25.37 14.40
CA GLY A 280 14.05 26.68 13.94
C GLY A 280 14.97 26.70 12.71
N ASP A 281 14.71 25.89 11.68
CA ASP A 281 15.45 26.03 10.41
C ASP A 281 14.82 27.17 9.59
N LYS A 282 15.59 28.25 9.37
CA LYS A 282 15.11 29.49 8.74
C LYS A 282 15.11 29.45 7.21
N ARG A 283 15.61 28.39 6.58
CA ARG A 283 15.91 28.42 5.14
C ARG A 283 14.68 28.53 4.23
N ASP A 284 13.51 28.05 4.66
CA ASP A 284 12.32 27.98 3.78
C ASP A 284 11.03 28.61 4.35
N GLY A 285 11.10 29.39 5.44
CA GLY A 285 9.92 30.03 6.04
C GLY A 285 8.90 29.08 6.70
N ILE A 286 9.11 27.76 6.61
CA ILE A 286 8.29 26.74 7.27
C ILE A 286 8.93 26.35 8.61
N LYS A 287 8.27 26.69 9.72
CA LYS A 287 8.69 26.25 11.06
C LYS A 287 8.14 24.86 11.34
N LYS A 288 9.00 23.90 11.67
CA LYS A 288 8.62 22.56 12.13
C LYS A 288 8.63 22.52 13.66
N LEU A 289 7.48 22.21 14.25
CA LEU A 289 7.33 21.90 15.67
C LEU A 289 7.34 20.38 15.81
N ILE A 290 8.28 19.82 16.58
CA ILE A 290 8.26 18.40 16.93
C ILE A 290 7.66 18.26 18.31
N ILE A 291 6.56 17.50 18.42
CA ILE A 291 5.97 17.08 19.69
C ILE A 291 6.37 15.62 19.90
N SER A 292 7.06 15.33 20.99
CA SER A 292 7.46 13.98 21.37
C SER A 292 6.78 13.59 22.67
N VAL A 293 6.21 12.38 22.73
CA VAL A 293 5.74 11.78 23.97
C VAL A 293 6.95 11.20 24.70
N VAL A 294 7.28 11.74 25.87
CA VAL A 294 8.51 11.40 26.61
C VAL A 294 8.28 10.23 27.58
N GLY A 295 7.03 9.97 27.99
CA GLY A 295 6.72 8.80 28.80
C GLY A 295 5.26 8.69 29.23
N PHE A 296 4.93 7.48 29.69
CA PHE A 296 3.68 7.17 30.38
C PHE A 296 4.04 6.71 31.79
N ALA A 297 3.59 7.43 32.82
CA ALA A 297 3.67 6.95 34.21
C ALA A 297 2.27 6.56 34.69
N LYS A 298 2.15 5.32 35.21
CA LYS A 298 0.93 4.87 35.89
C LYS A 298 0.86 5.55 37.25
N VAL A 299 -0.10 6.45 37.43
CA VAL A 299 -0.35 7.07 38.73
C VAL A 299 -1.08 6.05 39.59
N THR A 300 -0.33 5.35 40.45
CA THR A 300 -0.94 4.46 41.44
C THR A 300 -1.28 5.33 42.64
N ALA A 301 -2.53 5.79 42.72
CA ALA A 301 -3.02 6.48 43.90
C ALA A 301 -3.21 5.45 45.02
N THR A 302 -2.22 5.30 45.90
CA THR A 302 -2.38 4.57 47.15
C THR A 302 -3.22 5.44 48.09
N ALA A 303 -4.52 5.17 48.16
CA ALA A 303 -5.38 5.78 49.17
C ALA A 303 -5.06 5.15 50.53
N THR A 304 -4.23 5.82 51.33
CA THR A 304 -4.03 5.46 52.74
C THR A 304 -5.29 5.90 53.49
N ALA A 305 -6.20 4.97 53.75
CA ALA A 305 -7.33 5.21 54.63
C ALA A 305 -6.84 5.18 56.08
N THR A 306 -6.62 6.36 56.66
CA THR A 306 -6.36 6.50 58.09
C THR A 306 -7.70 6.42 58.83
N SER A 307 -8.08 5.24 59.29
CA SER A 307 -9.16 5.09 60.26
C SER A 307 -8.63 5.47 61.64
N ALA A 308 -8.93 6.69 62.10
CA ALA A 308 -8.82 7.03 63.50
C ALA A 308 -10.04 6.46 64.24
N PHE A 309 -9.83 5.43 65.04
CA PHE A 309 -10.73 5.07 66.14
C PHE A 309 -10.09 5.55 67.43
N ALA A 310 -10.71 6.54 68.05
CA ALA A 310 -10.73 6.80 69.48
C ALA A 310 -12.05 7.53 69.78
#